data_AF-A0A9W3F0W2-F1
#
_entry.id   AF-A0A9W3F0W2-F1
#
_cell.length_a   1.000
_cell.length_b   1.000
_cell.length_c   1.000
_cell.angle_alpha   90.00
_cell.angle_beta   90.00
_cell.angle_gamma   90.00
#
_symmetry.space_group_name_H-M   'P 1'
#
loop_
_entity.id
_entity.type
_entity.pdbx_description
1 polymer ?
#
loop_
_entity_poly.entity_id
_entity_poly.type
_entity_poly.pdbx_seq_one_letter_code
_entity_poly.pdbx_strand_id
1 'polypeptide(L)'
;MLFWFMCCLMAVWTISASDAESCSEIPAVDNSISVSKEDGEQILRTYLCIRGYHLVGEKTIFCNASKGWNATSPQCQWGHCPDPFLENGKFSVLQPVDVNDTVTFKCNEDYILKGSSWSRCLENHTWVPPFPICKSRNCNSPENITHGYFEGVDFTSGSTITYYCEEGYCLVGTQSQQCIDGDWSSALPVCEVIQEATKLTAQEQFEKEFLAFQETEDLRQTIENIMQKFKKHNLTMEEIKYSLEIMKAKAKMLKAKMLP
;
A
#
# COMPACT_ATOMS: atom_id res chain seq x y z
N MET A 1 40.64 -5.86 87.99
CA MET A 1 40.97 -6.08 86.56
C MET A 1 39.81 -5.60 85.71
N LEU A 2 39.85 -4.33 85.30
CA LEU A 2 38.88 -3.66 84.43
C LEU A 2 39.64 -2.49 83.80
N PHE A 3 39.80 -2.46 82.48
CA PHE A 3 40.25 -1.36 81.58
C PHE A 3 40.41 -2.03 80.18
N TRP A 4 39.96 -1.51 79.02
CA TRP A 4 40.04 -0.16 78.47
C TRP A 4 39.17 0.01 77.18
N PHE A 5 38.50 1.16 77.04
CA PHE A 5 38.23 2.04 75.85
C PHE A 5 37.77 1.45 74.48
N MET A 6 36.61 1.79 73.88
CA MET A 6 36.02 3.07 73.40
C MET A 6 36.39 3.44 71.94
N CYS A 7 35.34 3.61 71.10
CA CYS A 7 35.12 4.66 70.08
C CYS A 7 35.06 4.35 68.56
N CYS A 8 34.01 4.92 67.95
CA CYS A 8 33.85 5.51 66.61
C CYS A 8 33.62 4.65 65.34
N LEU A 9 32.37 4.76 64.85
CA LEU A 9 31.94 5.32 63.55
C LEU A 9 32.71 4.95 62.25
N MET A 10 31.89 4.63 61.24
CA MET A 10 32.15 4.56 59.78
C MET A 10 32.73 3.25 59.23
N ALA A 11 31.85 2.41 58.70
CA ALA A 11 31.96 1.80 57.36
C ALA A 11 30.69 0.97 57.17
N VAL A 12 29.61 1.51 56.60
CA VAL A 12 29.32 1.31 55.16
C VAL A 12 30.23 0.24 54.56
N TRP A 13 29.95 -1.01 54.86
CA TRP A 13 30.20 -2.08 53.90
C TRP A 13 28.86 -2.37 53.26
N THR A 14 28.68 -1.67 52.14
CA THR A 14 27.86 -2.06 51.01
C THR A 14 27.41 -3.51 51.13
N ILE A 15 26.10 -3.71 51.18
CA ILE A 15 25.53 -4.91 50.56
C ILE A 15 26.16 -4.93 49.17
N SER A 16 27.13 -5.82 48.96
CA SER A 16 27.57 -6.14 47.62
C SER A 16 26.31 -6.66 46.95
N ALA A 17 25.67 -5.80 46.18
CA ALA A 17 24.79 -6.20 45.11
C ALA A 17 25.67 -6.98 44.12
N SER A 18 26.05 -8.20 44.50
CA SER A 18 26.40 -9.19 43.52
C SER A 18 25.12 -9.51 42.75
N ASP A 19 25.24 -9.53 41.44
CA ASP A 19 24.29 -10.15 40.51
C ASP A 19 23.31 -9.22 39.78
N ALA A 20 23.78 -8.06 39.30
CA ALA A 20 23.07 -7.29 38.26
C ALA A 20 23.94 -6.76 37.11
N GLU A 21 25.11 -7.36 36.84
CA GLU A 21 26.10 -6.76 35.91
C GLU A 21 26.71 -7.74 34.88
N SER A 22 26.05 -8.87 34.57
CA SER A 22 26.70 -9.92 33.77
C SER A 22 26.70 -9.71 32.25
N CYS A 23 25.98 -8.73 31.70
CA CYS A 23 25.85 -8.51 30.25
C CYS A 23 26.26 -7.08 29.81
N SER A 24 26.94 -6.32 30.66
CA SER A 24 27.24 -4.90 30.43
C SER A 24 28.37 -4.65 29.41
N GLU A 25 29.26 -5.62 29.20
CA GLU A 25 30.35 -5.51 28.21
C GLU A 25 30.06 -6.36 26.97
N ILE A 26 29.89 -5.69 25.83
CA ILE A 26 29.67 -6.34 24.54
C ILE A 26 31.03 -6.84 24.04
N PRO A 27 31.19 -8.16 23.74
CA PRO A 27 32.44 -8.68 23.23
C PRO A 27 32.78 -8.01 21.90
N ALA A 28 33.85 -7.23 21.86
CA ALA A 28 34.37 -6.68 20.62
C ALA A 28 35.04 -7.80 19.82
N VAL A 29 34.69 -7.92 18.54
CA VAL A 29 35.36 -8.82 17.60
C VAL A 29 36.02 -7.98 16.54
N ASP A 30 37.34 -8.13 16.40
CA ASP A 30 38.12 -7.39 15.42
C ASP A 30 37.60 -7.65 14.00
N ASN A 31 37.63 -6.59 13.17
CA ASN A 31 37.17 -6.66 11.79
C ASN A 31 35.71 -7.12 11.66
N SER A 32 34.87 -6.75 12.63
CA SER A 32 33.43 -7.05 12.60
C SER A 32 32.58 -5.83 12.93
N ILE A 33 31.34 -5.90 12.50
CA ILE A 33 30.22 -5.12 13.04
C ILE A 33 29.32 -6.09 13.81
N SER A 34 28.64 -5.62 14.85
CA SER A 34 27.68 -6.47 15.55
C SER A 34 26.43 -5.70 15.96
N VAL A 35 25.30 -6.39 15.88
CA VAL A 35 23.97 -5.86 16.13
C VAL A 35 23.39 -6.58 17.34
N SER A 36 22.84 -5.82 18.28
CA SER A 36 22.11 -6.36 19.43
C SER A 36 20.61 -6.27 19.21
N LYS A 37 19.89 -7.30 19.65
CA LYS A 37 18.43 -7.34 19.71
C LYS A 37 18.00 -7.89 21.06
N GLU A 38 17.06 -7.23 21.72
CA GLU A 38 16.40 -7.74 22.93
C GLU A 38 15.26 -8.68 22.54
N ASP A 39 15.21 -9.86 23.16
CA ASP A 39 14.15 -10.86 22.99
C ASP A 39 13.74 -11.37 24.38
N GLY A 40 12.70 -10.76 24.95
CA GLY A 40 12.30 -10.98 26.33
C GLY A 40 13.38 -10.52 27.33
N GLU A 41 13.85 -11.43 28.19
CA GLU A 41 14.95 -11.17 29.14
C GLU A 41 16.34 -11.51 28.56
N GLN A 42 16.42 -11.86 27.28
CA GLN A 42 17.66 -12.23 26.60
C GLN A 42 18.14 -11.11 25.68
N ILE A 43 19.46 -10.90 25.65
CA ILE A 43 20.11 -10.02 24.68
C ILE A 43 20.79 -10.91 23.64
N LEU A 44 20.31 -10.88 22.39
CA LEU A 44 20.96 -11.54 21.26
C LEU A 44 21.97 -10.58 20.63
N ARG A 45 23.15 -11.08 20.31
CA ARG A 45 24.21 -10.37 19.58
C ARG A 45 24.60 -11.16 18.35
N THR A 46 24.43 -10.54 17.19
CA THR A 46 24.82 -11.11 15.89
C THR A 46 26.03 -10.37 15.34
N TYR A 47 27.08 -11.11 14.98
CA TYR A 47 28.30 -10.57 14.37
C TYR A 47 28.29 -10.72 12.84
N LEU A 48 28.83 -9.73 12.15
CA LEU A 48 29.09 -9.77 10.72
C LEU A 48 30.52 -9.27 10.47
N CYS A 49 31.34 -10.08 9.80
CA CYS A 49 32.69 -9.68 9.44
C CYS A 49 32.68 -8.60 8.34
N ILE A 50 33.65 -7.69 8.40
CA ILE A 50 33.85 -6.68 7.36
C ILE A 50 34.49 -7.30 6.11
N ARG A 51 34.61 -6.50 5.05
CA ARG A 51 35.16 -6.93 3.75
C ARG A 51 36.54 -7.61 3.89
N GLY A 52 36.69 -8.78 3.25
CA GLY A 52 37.92 -9.57 3.26
C GLY A 52 38.05 -10.56 4.41
N TYR A 53 37.01 -10.68 5.24
CA TYR A 53 36.98 -11.57 6.39
C TYR A 53 35.75 -12.49 6.39
N HIS A 54 35.94 -13.74 6.84
CA HIS A 54 34.90 -14.75 7.05
C HIS A 54 34.73 -15.05 8.55
N LEU A 55 33.51 -15.36 8.98
CA LEU A 55 33.18 -15.60 10.39
C LEU A 55 33.44 -17.06 10.79
N VAL A 56 34.34 -17.26 11.74
CA VAL A 56 34.63 -18.56 12.35
C VAL A 56 34.07 -18.59 13.78
N GLY A 57 33.08 -19.45 14.01
CA GLY A 57 32.40 -19.59 15.30
C GLY A 57 30.88 -19.37 15.20
N GLU A 58 30.23 -19.17 16.35
CA GLU A 58 28.79 -18.89 16.41
C GLU A 58 28.49 -17.46 15.95
N LYS A 59 27.67 -17.32 14.90
CA LYS A 59 27.30 -16.02 14.34
C LYS A 59 26.47 -15.18 15.32
N THR A 60 25.62 -15.84 16.10
CA THR A 60 24.74 -15.21 17.09
C THR A 60 24.96 -15.84 18.46
N ILE A 61 25.29 -15.00 19.44
CA ILE A 61 25.39 -15.39 20.84
C ILE A 61 24.29 -14.67 21.63
N PHE A 62 23.86 -15.22 22.76
CA PHE A 62 22.86 -14.61 23.62
C PHE A 62 23.34 -14.52 25.07
N CYS A 63 22.93 -13.46 25.76
CA CYS A 63 23.19 -13.24 27.18
C CYS A 63 21.86 -13.20 27.93
N ASN A 64 21.75 -14.05 28.96
CA ASN A 64 20.66 -13.95 29.93
C ASN A 64 21.18 -13.13 31.11
N ALA A 65 20.39 -12.16 31.59
CA ALA A 65 20.79 -11.20 32.62
C ALA A 65 21.48 -11.80 33.86
N SER A 66 21.28 -13.09 34.14
CA SER A 66 21.80 -13.82 35.29
C SER A 66 22.99 -14.76 35.02
N LYS A 67 23.46 -14.95 33.76
CA LYS A 67 24.42 -16.04 33.43
C LYS A 67 25.56 -15.70 32.44
N GLY A 68 25.67 -14.48 31.96
CA GLY A 68 26.69 -14.11 30.96
C GLY A 68 26.42 -14.68 29.56
N TRP A 69 27.32 -14.44 28.61
CA TRP A 69 27.18 -14.89 27.23
C TRP A 69 27.25 -16.43 27.12
N ASN A 70 26.35 -17.03 26.35
CA ASN A 70 26.23 -18.48 26.21
C ASN A 70 27.38 -19.14 25.43
N ALA A 71 28.10 -18.37 24.61
CA ALA A 71 29.15 -18.84 23.72
C ALA A 71 30.27 -17.81 23.63
N THR A 72 31.46 -18.27 23.24
CA THR A 72 32.61 -17.39 22.99
C THR A 72 32.37 -16.54 21.74
N SER A 73 32.95 -15.34 21.75
CA SER A 73 32.87 -14.43 20.61
C SER A 73 33.53 -15.06 19.37
N PRO A 74 32.90 -14.98 18.18
CA PRO A 74 33.48 -15.51 16.95
C PRO A 74 34.74 -14.75 16.55
N GLN A 75 35.46 -15.28 15.56
CA GLN A 75 36.66 -14.67 15.00
C GLN A 75 36.47 -14.37 13.51
N CYS A 76 36.89 -13.19 13.08
CA CYS A 76 36.92 -12.84 11.66
C CYS A 76 38.31 -13.15 11.09
N GLN A 77 38.40 -14.13 10.18
CA GLN A 77 39.67 -14.55 9.55
C GLN A 77 39.81 -13.96 8.16
N TRP A 78 40.99 -13.41 7.85
CA TRP A 78 41.31 -12.80 6.56
C TRP A 78 41.48 -13.86 5.46
N GLY A 79 41.10 -13.51 4.23
CA GLY A 79 41.47 -14.24 3.01
C GLY A 79 40.28 -14.79 2.23
N HIS A 80 39.11 -14.72 2.85
CA HIS A 80 37.86 -15.18 2.30
C HIS A 80 36.90 -14.01 2.08
N CYS A 81 35.82 -14.28 1.38
CA CYS A 81 34.75 -13.31 1.18
C CYS A 81 33.79 -13.31 2.36
N PRO A 82 33.14 -12.17 2.67
CA PRO A 82 32.13 -12.12 3.72
C PRO A 82 31.05 -13.17 3.49
N ASP A 83 30.59 -13.80 4.57
CA ASP A 83 29.61 -14.88 4.46
C ASP A 83 28.32 -14.40 3.79
N PRO A 84 27.81 -15.16 2.78
CA PRO A 84 26.51 -14.87 2.21
C PRO A 84 25.41 -14.89 3.27
N PHE A 85 24.47 -13.99 3.12
CA PHE A 85 23.29 -13.92 3.97
C PHE A 85 22.07 -13.59 3.13
N LEU A 86 21.00 -14.35 3.35
CA LEU A 86 19.71 -14.13 2.72
C LEU A 86 18.59 -14.47 3.71
N GLU A 87 17.86 -13.44 4.14
CA GLU A 87 16.69 -13.61 4.99
C GLU A 87 15.52 -14.20 4.19
N ASN A 88 14.71 -15.07 4.81
CA ASN A 88 13.60 -15.78 4.16
C ASN A 88 14.01 -16.54 2.88
N GLY A 89 15.25 -17.00 2.83
CA GLY A 89 15.80 -17.76 1.73
C GLY A 89 16.95 -18.67 2.16
N LYS A 90 17.55 -19.28 1.15
CA LYS A 90 18.68 -20.20 1.26
C LYS A 90 19.69 -19.86 0.18
N PHE A 91 20.94 -20.21 0.43
CA PHE A 91 22.02 -20.06 -0.53
C PHE A 91 22.83 -21.35 -0.62
N SER A 92 23.47 -21.57 -1.77
CA SER A 92 24.27 -22.76 -2.05
C SER A 92 25.70 -22.36 -2.38
N VAL A 93 26.62 -22.63 -1.45
CA VAL A 93 28.08 -22.50 -1.62
C VAL A 93 28.77 -23.38 -0.56
N LEU A 94 29.99 -23.83 -0.84
CA LEU A 94 30.85 -24.42 0.18
C LEU A 94 31.50 -23.29 1.00
N GLN A 95 31.57 -23.46 2.32
CA GLN A 95 32.28 -22.51 3.20
C GLN A 95 33.63 -23.09 3.64
N PRO A 96 34.67 -22.25 3.80
CA PRO A 96 34.68 -20.79 3.56
C PRO A 96 34.61 -20.43 2.07
N VAL A 97 34.17 -19.20 1.75
CA VAL A 97 34.03 -18.73 0.36
C VAL A 97 35.29 -18.03 -0.10
N ASP A 98 35.89 -18.50 -1.19
CA ASP A 98 37.09 -17.92 -1.77
C ASP A 98 36.79 -16.89 -2.88
N VAL A 99 37.83 -16.13 -3.23
CA VAL A 99 37.79 -15.24 -4.40
C VAL A 99 37.48 -16.05 -5.65
N ASN A 100 36.61 -15.52 -6.51
CA ASN A 100 36.02 -16.13 -7.71
C ASN A 100 34.93 -17.18 -7.47
N ASP A 101 34.64 -17.57 -6.23
CA ASP A 101 33.50 -18.43 -5.95
C ASP A 101 32.18 -17.74 -6.26
N THR A 102 31.21 -18.53 -6.68
CA THR A 102 29.86 -18.08 -7.00
C THR A 102 28.85 -18.74 -6.07
N VAL A 103 28.03 -17.92 -5.43
CA VAL A 103 26.91 -18.37 -4.61
C VAL A 103 25.61 -18.23 -5.39
N THR A 104 24.73 -19.22 -5.27
CA THR A 104 23.37 -19.17 -5.82
C THR A 104 22.36 -19.00 -4.70
N PHE A 105 21.34 -18.19 -4.93
CA PHE A 105 20.30 -17.83 -3.98
C PHE A 105 18.94 -18.38 -4.40
N LYS A 106 18.14 -18.77 -3.41
CA LYS A 106 16.76 -19.22 -3.59
C LYS A 106 15.92 -18.75 -2.41
N CYS A 107 14.79 -18.10 -2.67
CA CYS A 107 13.85 -17.76 -1.60
C CYS A 107 13.05 -18.98 -1.12
N ASN A 108 12.58 -18.91 0.12
CA ASN A 108 11.66 -19.90 0.68
C ASN A 108 10.31 -19.86 -0.05
N GLU A 109 9.45 -20.85 0.23
CA GLU A 109 8.07 -20.84 -0.25
C GLU A 109 7.35 -19.55 0.18
N ASP A 110 6.48 -19.03 -0.68
CA ASP A 110 5.75 -17.76 -0.49
C ASP A 110 6.59 -16.47 -0.46
N TYR A 111 7.86 -16.55 -0.85
CA TYR A 111 8.72 -15.40 -1.10
C TYR A 111 9.19 -15.34 -2.55
N ILE A 112 9.43 -14.12 -3.02
CA ILE A 112 9.89 -13.81 -4.38
C ILE A 112 11.28 -13.21 -4.32
N LEU A 113 12.17 -13.73 -5.15
CA LEU A 113 13.54 -13.23 -5.30
C LEU A 113 13.54 -11.95 -6.14
N LYS A 114 13.90 -10.82 -5.50
CA LYS A 114 14.11 -9.53 -6.17
C LYS A 114 15.62 -9.27 -6.25
N GLY A 115 16.16 -9.21 -7.46
CA GLY A 115 17.60 -9.06 -7.72
C GLY A 115 18.17 -10.24 -8.51
N SER A 116 19.49 -10.41 -8.46
CA SER A 116 20.18 -11.54 -9.10
C SER A 116 20.08 -12.81 -8.26
N SER A 117 19.78 -13.96 -8.88
CA SER A 117 19.78 -15.26 -8.21
C SER A 117 21.19 -15.80 -7.93
N TRP A 118 22.24 -15.07 -8.31
CA TRP A 118 23.62 -15.45 -8.08
C TRP A 118 24.48 -14.22 -7.75
N SER A 119 25.57 -14.45 -7.04
CA SER A 119 26.63 -13.46 -6.83
C SER A 119 27.99 -14.13 -6.87
N ARG A 120 28.99 -13.44 -7.42
CA ARG A 120 30.37 -13.92 -7.45
C ARG A 120 31.23 -13.04 -6.55
N CYS A 121 32.11 -13.68 -5.78
CA CYS A 121 33.11 -12.93 -5.04
C CYS A 121 34.27 -12.52 -5.96
N LEU A 122 34.60 -11.24 -5.96
CA LEU A 122 35.70 -10.68 -6.74
C LEU A 122 37.00 -10.61 -5.92
N GLU A 123 38.12 -10.32 -6.60
CA GLU A 123 39.46 -10.22 -5.99
C GLU A 123 39.57 -9.19 -4.87
N ASN A 124 38.71 -8.17 -4.89
CA ASN A 124 38.61 -7.17 -3.82
C ASN A 124 37.71 -7.62 -2.65
N HIS A 125 37.40 -8.91 -2.55
CA HIS A 125 36.52 -9.52 -1.57
C HIS A 125 35.11 -8.92 -1.53
N THR A 126 34.58 -8.54 -2.70
CA THR A 126 33.21 -8.01 -2.85
C THR A 126 32.33 -8.94 -3.65
N TRP A 127 31.05 -8.95 -3.27
CA TRP A 127 30.01 -9.69 -3.93
C TRP A 127 29.40 -8.88 -5.07
N VAL A 128 29.47 -9.42 -6.29
CA VAL A 128 28.90 -8.79 -7.48
C VAL A 128 28.13 -9.82 -8.31
N PRO A 129 26.84 -9.55 -8.65
CA PRO A 129 26.03 -8.42 -8.17
C PRO A 129 25.73 -8.51 -6.64
N PRO A 130 25.22 -7.45 -6.00
CA PRO A 130 24.79 -7.50 -4.60
C PRO A 130 23.77 -8.61 -4.35
N PHE A 131 23.68 -9.08 -3.11
CA PHE A 131 22.74 -10.14 -2.71
C PHE A 131 21.29 -9.72 -3.00
N PRO A 132 20.44 -10.65 -3.45
CA PRO A 132 19.03 -10.38 -3.66
C PRO A 132 18.28 -10.22 -2.32
N ILE A 133 17.03 -9.77 -2.41
CA ILE A 133 16.10 -9.72 -1.28
C ILE A 133 14.95 -10.69 -1.56
N CYS A 134 14.54 -11.45 -0.55
CA CYS A 134 13.32 -12.25 -0.59
C CYS A 134 12.15 -11.44 -0.03
N LYS A 135 11.28 -10.97 -0.92
CA LYS A 135 10.06 -10.24 -0.54
C LYS A 135 8.89 -11.21 -0.40
N SER A 136 8.04 -11.04 0.61
CA SER A 136 6.83 -11.86 0.73
C SER A 136 5.96 -11.71 -0.51
N ARG A 137 5.32 -12.81 -0.95
CA ARG A 137 4.31 -12.79 -2.01
C ARG A 137 2.99 -12.16 -1.55
N ASN A 138 2.78 -12.10 -0.24
CA ASN A 138 1.63 -11.43 0.34
C ASN A 138 1.90 -9.92 0.37
N CYS A 139 0.88 -9.14 0.08
CA CYS A 139 0.97 -7.69 0.13
C CYS A 139 0.89 -7.22 1.58
N ASN A 140 1.54 -6.09 1.84
CA ASN A 140 1.33 -5.39 3.09
C ASN A 140 -0.11 -4.86 3.12
N SER A 141 -0.67 -4.75 4.34
CA SER A 141 -1.95 -4.06 4.53
C SER A 141 -1.88 -2.69 3.87
N PRO A 142 -2.86 -2.34 3.01
CA PRO A 142 -2.90 -1.02 2.40
C PRO A 142 -3.06 0.07 3.45
N GLU A 143 -2.55 1.26 3.13
CA GLU A 143 -2.82 2.46 3.92
C GLU A 143 -4.25 2.95 3.68
N ASN A 144 -4.85 3.56 4.70
CA ASN A 144 -6.14 4.23 4.55
C ASN A 144 -5.96 5.50 3.71
N ILE A 145 -6.88 5.73 2.78
CA ILE A 145 -6.93 6.96 1.98
C ILE A 145 -7.66 8.05 2.76
N THR A 146 -7.28 9.32 2.58
CA THR A 146 -7.97 10.43 3.24
C THR A 146 -9.39 10.57 2.69
N HIS A 147 -10.39 10.79 3.56
CA HIS A 147 -11.80 10.85 3.21
C HIS A 147 -12.33 9.58 2.52
N GLY A 148 -11.76 8.43 2.89
CA GLY A 148 -12.17 7.14 2.36
C GLY A 148 -11.66 5.98 3.21
N TYR A 149 -12.05 4.78 2.81
CA TYR A 149 -11.68 3.53 3.46
C TYR A 149 -11.57 2.42 2.42
N PHE A 150 -11.01 1.28 2.81
CA PHE A 150 -11.03 0.08 1.98
C PHE A 150 -11.70 -1.08 2.69
N GLU A 151 -12.27 -1.99 1.89
CA GLU A 151 -12.77 -3.28 2.35
C GLU A 151 -11.86 -4.40 1.83
N GLY A 152 -11.51 -5.31 2.74
CA GLY A 152 -10.68 -6.48 2.48
C GLY A 152 -9.85 -6.83 3.72
N VAL A 153 -9.93 -8.09 4.16
CA VAL A 153 -9.20 -8.60 5.35
C VAL A 153 -8.08 -9.58 5.00
N ASP A 154 -8.02 -10.00 3.73
CA ASP A 154 -7.02 -10.92 3.21
C ASP A 154 -6.09 -10.19 2.24
N PHE A 155 -4.79 -10.26 2.49
CA PHE A 155 -3.74 -9.63 1.70
C PHE A 155 -2.79 -10.66 1.07
N THR A 156 -3.23 -11.92 0.97
CA THR A 156 -2.51 -12.95 0.24
C THR A 156 -2.43 -12.66 -1.26
N SER A 157 -1.40 -13.19 -1.92
CA SER A 157 -1.27 -13.04 -3.37
C SER A 157 -2.51 -13.54 -4.11
N GLY A 158 -3.06 -12.70 -4.98
CA GLY A 158 -4.29 -12.94 -5.72
C GLY A 158 -5.54 -12.36 -5.07
N SER A 159 -5.49 -11.95 -3.78
CA SER A 159 -6.61 -11.31 -3.10
C SER A 159 -6.92 -9.93 -3.69
N THR A 160 -8.15 -9.45 -3.51
CA THR A 160 -8.60 -8.15 -4.02
C THR A 160 -9.22 -7.33 -2.90
N ILE A 161 -8.87 -6.04 -2.85
CA ILE A 161 -9.45 -5.04 -1.97
C ILE A 161 -10.23 -4.02 -2.80
N THR A 162 -11.18 -3.32 -2.17
CA THR A 162 -11.97 -2.27 -2.82
C THR A 162 -12.02 -1.03 -1.96
N TYR A 163 -11.74 0.13 -2.57
CA TYR A 163 -11.76 1.43 -1.94
C TYR A 163 -13.12 2.12 -2.09
N TYR A 164 -13.45 2.93 -1.11
CA TYR A 164 -14.66 3.74 -1.04
C TYR A 164 -14.31 5.11 -0.50
N CYS A 165 -15.04 6.12 -0.97
CA CYS A 165 -14.94 7.47 -0.43
C CYS A 165 -16.10 7.73 0.53
N GLU A 166 -15.84 8.57 1.52
CA GLU A 166 -16.85 9.10 2.44
C GLU A 166 -17.88 9.95 1.70
N GLU A 167 -19.03 10.19 2.34
CA GLU A 167 -20.07 11.04 1.77
C GLU A 167 -19.54 12.45 1.45
N GLY A 168 -19.86 12.97 0.26
CA GLY A 168 -19.35 14.24 -0.23
C GLY A 168 -18.01 14.16 -0.98
N TYR A 169 -17.47 12.95 -1.20
CA TYR A 169 -16.24 12.72 -1.97
C TYR A 169 -16.45 11.71 -3.12
N CYS A 170 -15.75 11.92 -4.23
CA CYS A 170 -15.68 11.02 -5.38
C CYS A 170 -14.31 10.37 -5.49
N LEU A 171 -14.29 9.08 -5.81
CA LEU A 171 -13.07 8.31 -6.02
C LEU A 171 -12.46 8.63 -7.38
N VAL A 172 -11.22 9.09 -7.37
CA VAL A 172 -10.38 9.32 -8.55
C VAL A 172 -9.27 8.28 -8.57
N GLY A 173 -9.24 7.46 -9.63
CA GLY A 173 -8.28 6.37 -9.79
C GLY A 173 -8.94 5.00 -9.86
N THR A 174 -8.20 3.95 -9.48
CA THR A 174 -8.69 2.57 -9.53
C THR A 174 -9.41 2.22 -8.23
N GLN A 175 -10.68 1.81 -8.32
CA GLN A 175 -11.48 1.47 -7.14
C GLN A 175 -11.03 0.17 -6.47
N SER A 176 -10.66 -0.85 -7.23
CA SER A 176 -10.23 -2.16 -6.69
C SER A 176 -8.78 -2.45 -7.04
N GLN A 177 -8.05 -3.05 -6.10
CA GLN A 177 -6.67 -3.46 -6.30
C GLN A 177 -6.51 -4.94 -6.02
N GLN A 178 -5.70 -5.62 -6.81
CA GLN A 178 -5.33 -7.02 -6.58
C GLN A 178 -3.91 -7.10 -6.03
N CYS A 179 -3.68 -7.97 -5.05
CA CYS A 179 -2.32 -8.27 -4.60
C CYS A 179 -1.64 -9.18 -5.64
N ILE A 180 -0.54 -8.72 -6.21
CA ILE A 180 0.23 -9.49 -7.20
C ILE A 180 1.68 -9.55 -6.71
N ASP A 181 2.09 -10.72 -6.24
CA ASP A 181 3.50 -10.98 -5.95
C ASP A 181 4.13 -9.98 -4.96
N GLY A 182 3.38 -9.64 -3.92
CA GLY A 182 3.77 -8.73 -2.85
C GLY A 182 3.60 -7.24 -3.17
N ASP A 183 3.00 -6.91 -4.32
CA ASP A 183 2.75 -5.56 -4.79
C ASP A 183 1.27 -5.38 -5.17
N TRP A 184 0.67 -4.26 -4.76
CA TRP A 184 -0.70 -3.92 -5.18
C TRP A 184 -0.73 -3.52 -6.65
N SER A 185 -1.72 -4.01 -7.40
CA SER A 185 -1.80 -3.91 -8.86
C SER A 185 -1.92 -2.48 -9.42
N SER A 186 -2.28 -1.51 -8.58
CA SER A 186 -2.44 -0.11 -8.96
C SER A 186 -2.05 0.83 -7.82
N ALA A 187 -1.90 2.12 -8.13
CA ALA A 187 -1.64 3.15 -7.13
C ALA A 187 -2.89 3.41 -6.27
N LEU A 188 -2.68 3.91 -5.05
CA LEU A 188 -3.77 4.31 -4.15
C LEU A 188 -4.68 5.34 -4.82
N PRO A 189 -6.01 5.18 -4.78
CA PRO A 189 -6.93 6.17 -5.29
C PRO A 189 -7.00 7.39 -4.37
N VAL A 190 -7.52 8.50 -4.89
CA VAL A 190 -7.73 9.75 -4.14
C VAL A 190 -9.22 10.03 -4.05
N CYS A 191 -9.68 10.39 -2.86
CA CYS A 191 -11.04 10.89 -2.66
C CYS A 191 -11.03 12.42 -2.79
N GLU A 192 -11.60 12.93 -3.86
CA GLU A 192 -11.73 14.36 -4.10
C GLU A 192 -13.13 14.83 -3.71
N VAL A 193 -13.25 16.03 -3.15
CA VAL A 193 -14.57 16.59 -2.80
C VAL A 193 -15.43 16.56 -4.06
N ILE A 194 -16.66 16.06 -3.93
CA ILE A 194 -17.70 16.28 -4.93
C ILE A 194 -17.87 17.78 -4.96
N GLN A 195 -17.17 18.46 -5.87
CA GLN A 195 -17.56 19.80 -6.23
C GLN A 195 -19.01 19.61 -6.63
N GLU A 196 -19.93 20.19 -5.84
CA GLU A 196 -21.24 20.49 -6.36
C GLU A 196 -20.93 21.24 -7.64
N ALA A 197 -20.97 20.53 -8.78
CA ALA A 197 -21.13 21.17 -10.05
C ALA A 197 -22.31 22.06 -9.77
N THR A 198 -22.03 23.37 -9.76
CA THR A 198 -22.99 24.45 -9.61
C THR A 198 -24.33 23.92 -10.05
N LYS A 199 -25.29 23.87 -9.12
CA LYS A 199 -26.68 23.42 -9.28
C LYS A 199 -27.45 24.25 -10.34
N LEU A 200 -26.75 24.78 -11.35
CA LEU A 200 -27.17 25.64 -12.43
C LEU A 200 -27.19 24.93 -13.79
N THR A 201 -26.46 23.84 -14.03
CA THR A 201 -26.41 23.30 -15.41
C THR A 201 -27.47 22.26 -15.76
N ALA A 202 -28.06 21.54 -14.82
CA ALA A 202 -29.14 20.58 -15.16
C ALA A 202 -30.43 21.27 -15.61
N GLN A 203 -30.75 22.42 -14.99
CA GLN A 203 -31.96 23.18 -15.30
C GLN A 203 -31.78 24.04 -16.56
N GLU A 204 -30.60 24.64 -16.76
CA GLU A 204 -30.27 25.38 -17.99
C GLU A 204 -30.10 24.48 -19.22
N GLN A 205 -29.65 23.24 -19.03
CA GLN A 205 -29.49 22.27 -20.12
C GLN A 205 -30.82 21.62 -20.50
N PHE A 206 -31.69 21.36 -19.51
CA PHE A 206 -33.08 20.98 -19.76
C PHE A 206 -33.88 22.11 -20.39
N GLU A 207 -33.67 23.38 -20.01
CA GLU A 207 -34.28 24.53 -20.70
C GLU A 207 -33.75 24.71 -22.12
N LYS A 208 -32.45 24.53 -22.39
CA LYS A 208 -31.90 24.56 -23.75
C LYS A 208 -32.43 23.44 -24.64
N GLU A 209 -32.57 22.23 -24.12
CA GLU A 209 -33.14 21.10 -24.88
C GLU A 209 -34.66 21.22 -25.04
N PHE A 210 -35.37 21.75 -24.05
CA PHE A 210 -36.81 22.02 -24.12
C PHE A 210 -37.14 23.18 -25.07
N LEU A 211 -36.32 24.24 -25.10
CA LEU A 211 -36.41 25.35 -26.06
C LEU A 211 -35.98 24.93 -27.47
N ALA A 212 -35.09 23.95 -27.62
CA ALA A 212 -34.75 23.36 -28.91
C ALA A 212 -35.86 22.43 -29.46
N PHE A 213 -36.80 21.99 -28.61
CA PHE A 213 -37.89 21.09 -28.97
C PHE A 213 -39.20 21.82 -29.31
N GLN A 214 -39.39 23.09 -28.92
CA GLN A 214 -40.62 23.82 -29.19
C GLN A 214 -40.56 24.70 -30.45
N GLU A 215 -41.45 24.34 -31.38
CA GLU A 215 -41.88 25.02 -32.60
C GLU A 215 -40.91 24.92 -33.79
N THR A 216 -41.16 23.91 -34.65
CA THR A 216 -40.86 24.07 -36.07
C THR A 216 -41.54 25.35 -36.56
N GLU A 217 -40.78 26.23 -37.20
CA GLU A 217 -41.26 27.52 -37.75
C GLU A 217 -42.54 27.33 -38.60
N ASP A 218 -42.70 26.16 -39.23
CA ASP A 218 -43.89 25.74 -39.95
C ASP A 218 -45.17 25.71 -39.08
N LEU A 219 -45.09 25.22 -37.83
CA LEU A 219 -46.25 25.14 -36.93
C LEU A 219 -46.66 26.55 -36.47
N ARG A 220 -45.68 27.37 -36.11
CA ARG A 220 -45.90 28.76 -35.70
C ARG A 220 -46.51 29.58 -36.83
N GLN A 221 -45.96 29.49 -38.04
CA GLN A 221 -46.51 30.16 -39.22
C GLN A 221 -47.91 29.65 -39.58
N THR A 222 -48.17 28.34 -39.39
CA THR A 222 -49.49 27.75 -39.60
C THR A 222 -50.51 28.31 -38.61
N ILE A 223 -50.15 28.44 -37.34
CA ILE A 223 -51.02 29.02 -36.30
C ILE A 223 -51.29 30.50 -36.59
N GLU A 224 -50.26 31.29 -36.92
CA GLU A 224 -50.43 32.71 -37.28
C GLU A 224 -51.33 32.88 -38.52
N ASN A 225 -51.15 32.05 -39.55
CA ASN A 225 -51.99 32.06 -40.75
C ASN A 225 -53.44 31.69 -40.45
N ILE A 226 -53.66 30.71 -39.55
CA ILE A 226 -54.99 30.29 -39.11
C ILE A 226 -55.68 31.43 -38.33
N MET A 227 -54.96 32.08 -37.42
CA MET A 227 -55.47 33.19 -36.61
C MET A 227 -55.81 34.42 -37.48
N GLN A 228 -54.99 34.73 -38.50
CA GLN A 228 -55.30 35.78 -39.47
C GLN A 228 -56.54 35.46 -40.30
N LYS A 229 -56.73 34.18 -40.69
CA LYS A 229 -57.91 33.74 -41.43
C LYS A 229 -59.18 33.87 -40.58
N PHE A 230 -59.10 33.57 -39.29
CA PHE A 230 -60.23 33.76 -38.37
C PHE A 230 -60.60 35.23 -38.19
N LYS A 231 -59.60 36.11 -38.07
CA LYS A 231 -59.80 37.56 -37.98
C LYS A 231 -60.47 38.14 -39.22
N LYS A 232 -60.18 37.61 -40.42
CA LYS A 232 -60.77 38.06 -41.69
C LYS A 232 -62.25 37.68 -41.85
N HIS A 233 -62.69 36.58 -41.23
CA HIS A 233 -64.05 36.06 -41.35
C HIS A 233 -64.97 36.43 -40.18
N ASN A 234 -64.48 37.25 -39.23
CA ASN A 234 -65.23 37.74 -38.08
C ASN A 234 -65.90 36.61 -37.27
N LEU A 235 -65.23 35.45 -37.21
CA LEU A 235 -65.75 34.24 -36.57
C LEU A 235 -65.61 34.36 -35.05
N THR A 236 -66.69 34.01 -34.35
CA THR A 236 -66.73 33.95 -32.89
C THR A 236 -65.99 32.71 -32.37
N MET A 237 -65.52 32.75 -31.11
CA MET A 237 -64.80 31.63 -30.50
C MET A 237 -65.60 30.32 -30.47
N GLU A 238 -66.94 30.40 -30.43
CA GLU A 238 -67.82 29.23 -30.50
C GLU A 238 -67.86 28.61 -31.90
N GLU A 239 -67.89 29.42 -32.96
CA GLU A 239 -67.86 28.96 -34.35
C GLU A 239 -66.51 28.33 -34.71
N ILE A 240 -65.42 28.85 -34.12
CA ILE A 240 -64.07 28.28 -34.24
C ILE A 240 -64.01 26.92 -33.57
N LYS A 241 -64.54 26.79 -32.35
CA LYS A 241 -64.58 25.53 -31.61
C LYS A 241 -65.39 24.47 -32.35
N TYR A 242 -66.55 24.85 -32.89
CA TYR A 242 -67.38 23.96 -33.70
C TYR A 242 -66.66 23.49 -34.98
N SER A 243 -65.99 24.41 -35.67
CA SER A 243 -65.21 24.09 -36.87
C SER A 243 -64.02 23.18 -36.58
N LEU A 244 -63.35 23.38 -35.44
CA LEU A 244 -62.22 22.55 -35.01
C LEU A 244 -62.66 21.11 -34.72
N GLU A 245 -63.82 20.92 -34.09
CA GLU A 245 -64.37 19.58 -33.81
C GLU A 245 -64.77 18.85 -35.11
N ILE A 246 -65.33 19.56 -36.10
CA ILE A 246 -65.59 18.99 -37.43
C ILE A 246 -64.29 18.58 -38.13
N MET A 247 -63.26 19.41 -38.06
CA MET A 247 -61.95 19.11 -38.67
C MET A 247 -61.27 17.92 -37.98
N LYS A 248 -61.33 17.83 -36.65
CA LYS A 248 -60.84 16.66 -35.89
C LYS A 248 -61.56 15.38 -36.30
N ALA A 249 -62.90 15.43 -36.43
CA ALA A 249 -63.68 14.28 -36.87
C ALA A 249 -63.31 13.84 -38.30
N LYS A 250 -63.12 14.80 -39.22
CA LYS A 250 -62.69 14.52 -40.61
C LYS A 250 -61.26 13.97 -40.67
N ALA A 251 -60.33 14.51 -39.89
CA ALA A 251 -58.96 14.01 -39.82
C ALA A 251 -58.90 12.59 -39.26
N LYS A 252 -59.73 12.28 -38.24
CA LYS A 252 -59.87 10.93 -37.68
C LYS A 252 -60.43 9.94 -38.71
N MET A 253 -61.40 10.36 -39.53
CA MET A 253 -61.94 9.57 -40.64
C MET A 253 -60.93 9.34 -41.78
N LEU A 254 -60.14 10.36 -42.13
CA LEU A 254 -59.08 10.25 -43.15
C LEU A 254 -57.95 9.33 -42.70
N LYS A 255 -57.54 9.42 -41.42
CA LYS A 255 -56.53 8.55 -40.83
C LYS A 255 -56.99 7.10 -40.78
N ALA A 256 -58.28 6.85 -40.53
CA ALA A 256 -58.88 5.51 -40.59
C ALA A 256 -59.00 4.94 -42.02
N LYS A 257 -59.02 5.79 -43.06
CA LYS A 257 -59.04 5.38 -44.48
C LYS A 257 -57.66 5.12 -45.09
N MET A 258 -56.58 5.46 -44.39
CA MET A 258 -55.19 5.28 -44.84
C MET A 258 -54.44 4.16 -44.08
N LEU A 259 -55.14 3.37 -43.27
CA LEU A 259 -54.63 2.10 -42.76
C LEU A 259 -54.99 0.99 -43.77
N PRO A 260 -54.01 0.24 -44.31
CA PRO A 260 -54.28 -1.03 -44.97
C PRO A 260 -54.79 -2.10 -43.99
#